data_AF-C1F8W7-F1
#
_entry.id   AF-C1F8W7-F1
#
_cell.length_a   1.000
_cell.length_b   1.000
_cell.length_c   1.000
_cell.angle_alpha   90.00
_cell.angle_beta   90.00
_cell.angle_gamma   90.00
#
_symmetry.space_group_name_H-M   'P 1'
#
loop_
_entity.id
_entity.type
_entity.pdbx_description
1 polymer ?
#
loop_
_entity_poly.entity_id
_entity_poly.type
_entity_poly.pdbx_seq_one_letter_code
_entity_poly.pdbx_strand_id
1 'polypeptide(L)'
;MKQYFGWFALMAWLGLTPVAHARTLTQAQARELAVTVAWHEGIPVSDEHIEVDTMDAGAPYLKGFASFLVLRESTTPGPDTTLARYAVNRSSGNVWEMTECRRYDFAALDALRKRLTGHATASRAADAAERKTLGCDAPGKRPGKA
;
A
#
# COMPACT_ATOMS: atom_id res chain seq x y z
N MET A 1 35.71 53.49 -33.37
CA MET A 1 36.32 52.92 -32.15
C MET A 1 35.60 53.46 -30.92
N LYS A 2 34.74 52.65 -30.30
CA LYS A 2 34.62 52.47 -28.83
C LYS A 2 33.44 51.54 -28.51
N GLN A 3 33.79 50.39 -27.96
CA GLN A 3 32.94 49.36 -27.39
C GLN A 3 32.51 49.78 -25.98
N TYR A 4 31.26 49.51 -25.58
CA TYR A 4 30.88 49.24 -24.18
C TYR A 4 29.72 48.24 -24.22
N PHE A 5 30.01 46.95 -24.08
CA PHE A 5 30.04 46.16 -22.84
C PHE A 5 28.64 45.92 -22.25
N GLY A 6 28.22 44.66 -22.39
CA GLY A 6 26.87 44.17 -22.10
C GLY A 6 26.46 44.29 -20.64
N TRP A 7 25.15 44.46 -20.45
CA TRP A 7 24.50 44.36 -19.17
C TRP A 7 24.06 42.91 -18.93
N PHE A 8 24.50 42.39 -17.80
CA PHE A 8 24.22 41.07 -17.27
C PHE A 8 22.72 40.86 -17.08
N ALA A 9 22.20 39.83 -17.75
CA ALA A 9 20.94 39.20 -17.38
C ALA A 9 21.15 38.42 -16.08
N LEU A 10 20.39 38.77 -15.04
CA LEU A 10 20.24 37.94 -13.84
C LEU A 10 18.75 37.83 -13.51
N MET A 11 18.04 37.10 -14.36
CA MET A 11 16.72 36.58 -14.02
C MET A 11 16.91 35.44 -13.01
N ALA A 12 16.85 35.79 -11.73
CA ALA A 12 16.75 34.82 -10.65
C ALA A 12 15.42 34.07 -10.77
N TRP A 13 15.45 32.92 -11.47
CA TRP A 13 14.41 31.92 -11.39
C TRP A 13 14.43 31.33 -9.98
N LEU A 14 13.61 31.91 -9.09
CA LEU A 14 13.17 31.22 -7.88
C LEU A 14 12.34 30.02 -8.34
N GLY A 15 13.03 28.90 -8.58
CA GLY A 15 12.40 27.60 -8.77
C GLY A 15 11.64 27.25 -7.50
N LEU A 16 10.34 27.56 -7.49
CA LEU A 16 9.37 26.90 -6.64
C LEU A 16 9.40 25.42 -7.04
N THR A 17 10.23 24.63 -6.37
CA THR A 17 10.13 23.18 -6.44
C THR A 17 8.74 22.83 -5.92
N PRO A 18 7.86 22.21 -6.72
CA PRO A 18 6.61 21.71 -6.19
C PRO A 18 6.96 20.68 -5.13
N VAL A 19 6.68 21.00 -3.86
CA VAL A 19 6.68 20.01 -2.80
C VAL A 19 5.57 19.04 -3.16
N ALA A 20 5.92 17.95 -3.83
CA ALA A 20 5.01 16.85 -4.06
C ALA A 20 4.58 16.37 -2.67
N HIS A 21 3.37 16.76 -2.26
CA HIS A 21 2.76 16.19 -1.08
C HIS A 21 2.66 14.69 -1.33
N ALA A 22 3.44 13.90 -0.57
CA ALA A 22 3.28 12.47 -0.57
C ALA A 22 1.81 12.18 -0.27
N ARG A 23 1.08 11.66 -1.26
CA ARG A 23 -0.34 11.36 -1.11
C ARG A 23 -0.46 10.13 -0.22
N THR A 24 -0.80 10.37 1.04
CA THR A 24 -1.17 9.31 1.97
C THR A 24 -2.53 8.75 1.55
N LEU A 25 -2.62 7.44 1.36
CA LEU A 25 -3.86 6.75 1.05
C LEU A 25 -4.89 6.92 2.17
N THR A 26 -6.12 7.20 1.76
CA THR A 26 -7.28 7.09 2.65
C THR A 26 -7.54 5.62 2.98
N GLN A 27 -8.31 5.35 4.04
CA GLN A 27 -8.69 3.99 4.39
C GLN A 27 -9.48 3.31 3.27
N ALA A 28 -10.37 4.03 2.59
CA ALA A 28 -11.12 3.51 1.45
C ALA A 28 -10.21 3.11 0.27
N GLN A 29 -9.22 3.95 -0.05
CA GLN A 29 -8.24 3.64 -1.10
C GLN A 29 -7.36 2.44 -0.73
N ALA A 30 -6.95 2.35 0.54
CA ALA A 30 -6.23 1.19 1.03
C ALA A 30 -7.10 -0.08 0.99
N ARG A 31 -8.40 0.03 1.28
CA ARG A 31 -9.35 -1.08 1.17
C ARG A 31 -9.47 -1.55 -0.29
N GLU A 32 -9.48 -0.65 -1.26
CA GLU A 32 -9.50 -1.01 -2.69
C GLU A 32 -8.27 -1.87 -3.08
N LEU A 33 -7.08 -1.51 -2.57
CA LEU A 33 -5.87 -2.31 -2.77
C LEU A 33 -5.96 -3.69 -2.10
N ALA A 34 -6.45 -3.77 -0.85
CA ALA A 34 -6.62 -5.03 -0.14
C ALA A 34 -7.65 -5.96 -0.81
N VAL A 35 -8.79 -5.41 -1.24
CA VAL A 35 -9.83 -6.14 -2.01
C VAL A 35 -9.28 -6.65 -3.33
N THR A 36 -8.45 -5.87 -4.02
CA THR A 36 -7.79 -6.31 -5.26
C THR A 36 -6.87 -7.52 -5.02
N VAL A 37 -6.15 -7.53 -3.90
CA VAL A 37 -5.34 -8.69 -3.49
C VAL A 37 -6.21 -9.90 -3.13
N ALA A 38 -7.29 -9.71 -2.38
CA ALA A 38 -8.21 -10.79 -2.02
C ALA A 38 -8.79 -11.48 -3.26
N TRP A 39 -9.22 -10.70 -4.26
CA TRP A 39 -9.66 -11.22 -5.56
C TRP A 39 -8.56 -12.03 -6.27
N HIS A 40 -7.32 -11.54 -6.25
CA HIS A 40 -6.18 -12.22 -6.88
C HIS A 40 -5.88 -13.58 -6.21
N GLU A 41 -6.06 -13.67 -4.90
CA GLU A 41 -5.94 -14.90 -4.12
C GLU A 41 -7.15 -15.85 -4.27
N GLY A 42 -8.14 -15.48 -5.08
CA GLY A 42 -9.34 -16.29 -5.30
C GLY A 42 -10.37 -16.21 -4.16
N ILE A 43 -10.25 -15.23 -3.26
CA ILE A 43 -11.25 -15.00 -2.21
C ILE A 43 -12.48 -14.32 -2.86
N PRO A 44 -13.68 -14.91 -2.74
CA PRO A 44 -14.87 -14.38 -3.42
C PRO A 44 -15.46 -13.20 -2.63
N VAL A 45 -14.79 -12.06 -2.61
CA VAL A 45 -15.23 -10.87 -1.82
C VAL A 45 -16.53 -10.22 -2.29
N SER A 46 -17.21 -10.76 -3.30
CA SER A 46 -18.59 -10.43 -3.68
C SER A 46 -19.64 -11.37 -3.07
N ASP A 47 -19.22 -12.47 -2.43
CA ASP A 47 -20.08 -13.35 -1.63
C ASP A 47 -20.59 -12.54 -0.43
N GLU A 48 -21.89 -12.62 -0.16
CA GLU A 48 -22.55 -11.86 0.91
C GLU A 48 -22.07 -12.26 2.31
N HIS A 49 -21.48 -13.44 2.46
CA HIS A 49 -20.88 -13.91 3.70
C HIS A 49 -19.40 -13.57 3.84
N ILE A 50 -18.83 -12.77 2.92
CA ILE A 50 -17.44 -12.35 2.99
C ILE A 50 -17.36 -10.87 3.35
N GLU A 51 -16.74 -10.60 4.50
CA GLU A 51 -16.50 -9.24 4.98
C GLU A 51 -15.03 -8.85 4.83
N VAL A 52 -14.80 -7.59 4.46
CA VAL A 52 -13.46 -6.98 4.46
C VAL A 52 -13.51 -5.79 5.40
N ASP A 53 -13.03 -6.04 6.61
CA ASP A 53 -13.17 -5.17 7.77
C ASP A 53 -11.85 -4.52 8.16
N THR A 54 -11.95 -3.32 8.73
CA THR A 54 -10.78 -2.64 9.27
C THR A 54 -10.39 -3.22 10.63
N MET A 55 -9.09 -3.43 10.83
CA MET A 55 -8.52 -3.74 12.14
C MET A 55 -8.22 -2.48 12.95
N ASP A 56 -8.24 -1.29 12.32
CA ASP A 56 -8.05 -0.01 12.99
C ASP A 56 -9.27 0.28 13.90
N ALA A 57 -9.08 0.33 15.22
CA ALA A 57 -10.13 0.51 16.23
C ALA A 57 -9.96 1.86 16.95
N GLY A 58 -10.36 2.96 16.31
CA GLY A 58 -10.16 4.33 16.81
C GLY A 58 -8.72 4.85 16.71
N ALA A 59 -7.75 3.95 16.52
CA ALA A 59 -6.36 4.23 16.17
C ALA A 59 -5.85 3.19 15.15
N PRO A 60 -4.78 3.49 14.38
CA PRO A 60 -4.19 2.52 13.46
C PRO A 60 -3.71 1.27 14.19
N TYR A 61 -4.08 0.09 13.70
CA TYR A 61 -3.57 -1.19 14.22
C TYR A 61 -2.04 -1.27 14.07
N LEU A 62 -1.54 -0.79 12.93
CA LEU A 62 -0.12 -0.64 12.63
C LEU A 62 0.15 0.78 12.14
N LYS A 63 1.09 1.47 12.79
CA LYS A 63 1.45 2.84 12.43
C LYS A 63 1.95 2.91 10.99
N GLY A 64 1.35 3.79 10.18
CA GLY A 64 1.69 3.96 8.77
C GLY A 64 0.98 3.01 7.81
N PHE A 65 0.19 2.07 8.33
CA PHE A 65 -0.60 1.13 7.54
C PHE A 65 -2.10 1.37 7.76
N ALA A 66 -2.92 0.92 6.82
CA ALA A 66 -4.30 0.56 7.05
C ALA A 66 -4.37 -0.96 7.06
N SER A 67 -4.95 -1.55 8.11
CA SER A 67 -4.94 -3.00 8.31
C SER A 67 -6.36 -3.55 8.16
N PHE A 68 -6.48 -4.68 7.47
CA PHE A 68 -7.77 -5.28 7.13
C PHE A 68 -7.79 -6.77 7.46
N LEU A 69 -8.94 -7.24 7.94
CA LEU A 69 -9.30 -8.64 8.05
C LEU A 69 -10.23 -8.99 6.89
N VAL A 70 -10.00 -10.14 6.26
CA VAL A 70 -10.99 -10.76 5.38
C VAL A 70 -11.57 -11.95 6.13
N LEU A 71 -12.88 -11.93 6.35
CA LEU A 71 -13.60 -12.90 7.16
C LEU A 71 -14.66 -13.60 6.31
N ARG A 72 -14.95 -14.86 6.64
CA ARG A 72 -16.19 -15.52 6.27
C ARG A 72 -17.09 -15.60 7.49
N GLU A 73 -18.25 -14.97 7.41
CA GLU A 73 -19.27 -15.04 8.44
C GLU A 73 -19.75 -16.48 8.62
N SER A 74 -19.94 -16.89 9.88
CA SER A 74 -20.49 -18.21 10.18
C SER A 74 -21.99 -18.27 9.87
N THR A 75 -22.41 -19.23 9.05
CA THR A 75 -23.84 -19.48 8.77
C THR A 75 -24.55 -20.26 9.89
N THR A 76 -23.84 -20.58 10.96
CA THR A 76 -24.35 -21.28 12.16
C THR A 76 -23.81 -20.57 13.41
N PRO A 77 -24.40 -20.77 14.61
CA PRO A 77 -23.84 -20.22 15.83
C PRO A 77 -22.37 -20.66 16.02
N GLY A 78 -21.44 -19.71 16.02
CA GLY A 78 -20.01 -19.99 16.05
C GLY A 78 -19.18 -18.77 15.64
N PRO A 79 -17.84 -18.85 15.73
CA PRO A 79 -16.96 -17.78 15.31
C PRO A 79 -16.84 -17.71 13.79
N ASP A 80 -16.63 -16.50 13.29
CA ASP A 80 -16.26 -16.28 11.89
C ASP A 80 -14.89 -16.86 11.57
N THR A 81 -14.68 -17.19 10.30
CA THR A 81 -13.41 -17.73 9.83
C THR A 81 -12.57 -16.61 9.22
N THR A 82 -11.39 -16.34 9.79
CA THR A 82 -10.42 -15.45 9.14
C THR A 82 -9.79 -16.12 7.93
N LEU A 83 -9.93 -15.48 6.77
CA LEU A 83 -9.35 -15.94 5.51
C LEU A 83 -7.99 -15.29 5.22
N ALA A 84 -7.84 -14.00 5.54
CA ALA A 84 -6.58 -13.27 5.34
C ALA A 84 -6.47 -12.06 6.27
N ARG A 85 -5.23 -11.59 6.49
CA ARG A 85 -4.91 -10.34 7.18
C ARG A 85 -4.00 -9.50 6.32
N TYR A 86 -4.49 -8.36 5.84
CA TYR A 86 -3.73 -7.47 4.97
C TYR A 86 -3.29 -6.21 5.68
N ALA A 87 -2.03 -5.82 5.49
CA ALA A 87 -1.52 -4.51 5.85
C ALA A 87 -1.17 -3.73 4.57
N VAL A 88 -1.80 -2.56 4.40
CA VAL A 88 -1.55 -1.67 3.26
C VAL A 88 -0.77 -0.45 3.75
N ASN A 89 0.45 -0.28 3.27
CA ASN A 89 1.25 0.89 3.62
C ASN A 89 0.61 2.15 3.00
N ARG A 90 0.29 3.14 3.82
CA ARG A 90 -0.47 4.31 3.35
C ARG A 90 0.35 5.25 2.46
N SER A 91 1.68 5.17 2.48
CA SER A 91 2.55 6.02 1.67
C SER A 91 2.91 5.34 0.34
N SER A 92 3.36 4.08 0.41
CA SER A 92 3.80 3.35 -0.78
C SER A 92 2.65 2.68 -1.52
N GLY A 93 1.57 2.31 -0.82
CA GLY A 93 0.49 1.46 -1.33
C GLY A 93 0.88 -0.01 -1.49
N ASN A 94 2.01 -0.43 -0.91
CA ASN A 94 2.36 -1.85 -0.83
C ASN A 94 1.33 -2.60 0.03
N VAL A 95 0.99 -3.82 -0.40
CA VAL A 95 0.09 -4.71 0.31
C VAL A 95 0.85 -5.94 0.78
N TRP A 96 0.70 -6.28 2.06
CA TRP A 96 1.31 -7.42 2.71
C TRP A 96 0.24 -8.32 3.33
N GLU A 97 0.36 -9.63 3.14
CA GLU A 97 -0.29 -10.62 4.02
C GLU A 97 0.54 -10.74 5.31
N MET A 98 -0.11 -10.55 6.45
CA MET A 98 0.55 -10.36 7.74
C MET A 98 0.93 -11.68 8.43
N THR A 99 0.25 -12.78 8.13
CA THR A 99 0.50 -14.10 8.71
C THR A 99 1.60 -14.85 7.96
N GLU A 100 1.55 -14.83 6.63
CA GLU A 100 2.53 -15.44 5.74
C GLU A 100 3.72 -14.53 5.46
N CYS A 101 3.66 -13.26 5.87
CA CYS A 101 4.69 -12.26 5.63
C CYS A 101 5.04 -12.10 4.13
N ARG A 102 4.00 -12.14 3.30
CA ARG A 102 4.07 -12.11 1.84
C ARG A 102 3.69 -10.72 1.33
N ARG A 103 4.59 -10.08 0.56
CA ARG A 103 4.25 -8.89 -0.22
C ARG A 103 3.63 -9.31 -1.54
N TYR A 104 2.60 -8.61 -1.98
CA TYR A 104 2.01 -8.81 -3.30
C TYR A 104 2.62 -7.88 -4.35
N ASP A 105 2.89 -8.44 -5.53
CA ASP A 105 3.24 -7.72 -6.75
C ASP A 105 2.63 -8.43 -7.97
N PHE A 106 1.54 -7.86 -8.49
CA PHE A 106 0.96 -8.28 -9.77
C PHE A 106 0.46 -7.05 -10.54
N ALA A 107 0.37 -7.17 -11.86
CA ALA A 107 0.19 -6.02 -12.75
C ALA A 107 -1.04 -5.16 -12.42
N ALA A 108 -2.17 -5.77 -12.07
CA ALA A 108 -3.38 -5.04 -11.70
C ALA A 108 -3.21 -4.25 -10.39
N LEU A 109 -2.55 -4.84 -9.38
CA LEU A 109 -2.22 -4.15 -8.13
C LEU A 109 -1.25 -2.99 -8.36
N ASP A 110 -0.22 -3.20 -9.16
CA ASP A 110 0.75 -2.16 -9.49
C ASP A 110 0.11 -0.97 -10.22
N ALA A 111 -0.79 -1.26 -11.17
CA ALA A 111 -1.55 -0.23 -11.87
C ALA A 111 -2.45 0.58 -10.93
N LEU A 112 -3.16 -0.10 -10.04
CA LEU A 112 -4.02 0.55 -9.04
C LEU A 112 -3.19 1.39 -8.06
N ARG A 113 -2.11 0.83 -7.51
CA ARG A 113 -1.18 1.53 -6.63
C ARG A 113 -0.67 2.80 -7.28
N LYS A 114 -0.17 2.72 -8.52
CA LYS A 114 0.33 3.88 -9.27
C LYS A 114 -0.75 4.94 -9.47
N ARG A 115 -1.99 4.54 -9.76
CA ARG A 115 -3.14 5.46 -9.89
C ARG A 115 -3.42 6.20 -8.58
N LEU A 116 -3.36 5.52 -7.45
CA LEU A 116 -3.73 6.07 -6.14
C LEU A 116 -2.61 6.89 -5.50
N THR A 117 -1.37 6.42 -5.55
CA THR A 117 -0.22 7.05 -4.89
C THR A 117 0.59 7.96 -5.80
N GLY A 118 0.50 7.77 -7.12
CA GLY A 118 1.37 8.43 -8.10
C GLY A 118 2.77 7.80 -8.20
N HIS A 119 3.08 6.77 -7.42
CA HIS A 119 4.38 6.09 -7.41
C HIS A 119 4.34 4.78 -8.18
N ALA A 120 5.36 4.53 -9.02
CA ALA A 120 5.44 3.32 -9.83
C ALA A 120 5.78 2.07 -9.00
N THR A 121 6.60 2.22 -7.95
CA THR A 121 7.03 1.11 -7.08
C THR A 121 7.70 1.66 -5.82
N ALA A 122 7.50 0.99 -4.68
CA ALA A 122 8.27 1.26 -3.47
C ALA A 122 9.75 0.88 -3.68
N SER A 123 10.68 1.59 -3.05
CA SER A 123 12.11 1.23 -3.12
C SER A 123 12.37 -0.04 -2.30
N ARG A 124 13.43 -0.80 -2.63
CA ARG A 124 13.87 -1.95 -1.82
C ARG A 124 14.11 -1.60 -0.34
N ALA A 125 14.54 -0.37 -0.06
CA ALA A 125 14.71 0.12 1.30
C ALA A 125 13.37 0.34 2.02
N ALA A 126 12.35 0.85 1.31
CA ALA A 126 11.00 0.97 1.84
C ALA A 126 10.40 -0.42 2.12
N ASP A 127 10.54 -1.38 1.20
CA ASP A 127 10.08 -2.76 1.41
C ASP A 127 10.73 -3.41 2.65
N ALA A 128 12.04 -3.21 2.86
CA ALA A 128 12.74 -3.73 4.02
C ALA A 128 12.27 -3.06 5.33
N ALA A 129 12.03 -1.74 5.32
CA ALA A 129 11.52 -1.02 6.48
C ALA A 129 10.08 -1.43 6.81
N GLU A 130 9.24 -1.66 5.80
CA GLU A 130 7.88 -2.17 5.96
C GLU A 130 7.88 -3.58 6.54
N ARG A 131 8.68 -4.49 5.97
CA ARG A 131 8.87 -5.86 6.46
C ARG A 131 9.24 -5.88 7.94
N LYS A 132 10.20 -5.05 8.34
CA LYS A 132 10.61 -4.88 9.75
C LYS A 132 9.49 -4.38 10.64
N THR A 133 8.74 -3.39 10.16
CA THR A 133 7.58 -2.86 10.89
C THR A 133 6.52 -3.92 11.12
N LEU A 134 6.35 -4.83 10.18
CA LEU A 134 5.39 -5.94 10.24
C LEU A 134 5.89 -7.14 11.05
N GLY A 135 7.15 -7.14 11.53
CA GLY A 135 7.75 -8.30 12.18
C GLY A 135 8.09 -9.44 11.22
N CYS A 136 8.17 -9.16 9.92
CA CYS A 136 8.33 -10.13 8.84
C CYS A 136 9.79 -10.40 8.42
N ASP A 137 10.73 -10.19 9.35
CA ASP A 137 12.18 -10.23 9.12
C ASP A 137 12.78 -11.64 9.15
N ALA A 138 12.04 -12.60 9.70
CA ALA A 138 12.43 -14.00 9.66
C ALA A 138 12.26 -14.55 8.22
N PRO A 139 13.10 -15.51 7.79
CA PRO A 139 12.94 -16.14 6.49
C PRO A 139 11.65 -16.98 6.47
N GLY A 140 10.52 -16.37 6.11
CA GLY A 140 9.30 -17.06 5.75
C GLY A 140 9.51 -17.88 4.46
N LYS A 141 8.97 -19.10 4.42
CA LYS A 141 9.01 -19.97 3.24
C LYS A 141 8.56 -19.19 2.02
N ARG A 142 9.39 -19.15 0.98
CA ARG A 142 9.00 -18.61 -0.34
C ARG A 142 7.72 -19.31 -0.79
N PRO A 143 6.68 -18.58 -1.21
CA PRO A 143 5.57 -19.17 -1.94
C PRO A 143 6.11 -19.81 -3.21
N GLY A 144 5.75 -21.07 -3.46
CA GLY A 144 6.02 -21.73 -4.73
C GLY A 144 5.36 -20.93 -5.85
N LYS A 145 6.08 -20.73 -6.95
CA LYS A 145 5.49 -20.16 -8.17
C LYS A 145 4.30 -21.03 -8.59
N ALA A 146 3.13 -20.42 -8.73
CA ALA A 146 2.05 -20.97 -9.56
C ALA A 146 2.46 -20.88 -11.04
#